data_AF-A0A354HSD2-F1
#
_entry.id   AF-A0A354HSD2-F1
#
_cell.length_a   1.000
_cell.length_b   1.000
_cell.length_c   1.000
_cell.angle_alpha   90.00
_cell.angle_beta   90.00
_cell.angle_gamma   90.00
#
_symmetry.space_group_name_H-M   'P 1'
#
loop_
_entity.id
_entity.type
_entity.pdbx_description
1 polymer ?
#
loop_
_entity_poly.entity_id
_entity_poly.type
_entity_poly.pdbx_seq_one_letter_code
_entity_poly.pdbx_strand_id
1 'polypeptide(L)' 'LQDLKIMVSGGFGTEKISLFERLGAPVDMYGVGSTLLRNKIDMTADVVEVEGIPCAKVGRKKGDFSRLTPVNLNNGI' A
#
# COMPACT_ATOMS: atom_id res chain seq x y z
N LEU A 1 -9.24 22.58 -14.69
CA LEU A 1 -9.92 21.31 -15.05
C LEU A 1 -9.41 20.71 -16.36
N GLN A 2 -8.95 21.51 -17.33
CA GLN A 2 -8.54 20.99 -18.65
C GLN A 2 -7.43 19.92 -18.61
N ASP A 3 -6.61 19.87 -17.56
CA ASP A 3 -5.55 18.86 -17.40
C ASP A 3 -5.69 17.98 -16.14
N LEU A 4 -6.87 17.94 -15.51
CA LEU A 4 -7.09 17.10 -14.32
C LEU A 4 -7.00 15.62 -14.72
N LYS A 5 -6.14 14.88 -14.00
CA LYS A 5 -6.00 13.43 -14.13
C LYS A 5 -6.41 12.74 -12.84
N ILE A 6 -7.20 11.67 -12.96
CA ILE A 6 -7.69 10.88 -11.83
C ILE A 6 -7.01 9.51 -11.84
N MET A 7 -6.27 9.23 -10.77
CA MET A 7 -5.72 7.91 -10.50
C MET A 7 -6.51 7.23 -9.38
N VAL A 8 -6.75 5.93 -9.54
CA VAL A 8 -7.37 5.09 -8.51
C VAL A 8 -6.46 3.93 -8.15
N SER A 9 -6.45 3.53 -6.89
CA SER A 9 -5.72 2.36 -6.40
C SER A 9 -6.48 1.72 -5.24
N GLY A 10 -6.02 0.57 -4.76
CA GLY A 10 -6.64 -0.16 -3.65
C GLY A 10 -7.54 -1.30 -4.11
N GLY A 11 -7.00 -2.52 -4.01
CA GLY A 11 -7.72 -3.75 -4.35
C GLY A 11 -8.21 -3.82 -5.79
N PHE A 12 -7.55 -3.14 -6.73
CA PHE A 12 -7.87 -3.24 -8.15
C PHE A 12 -7.37 -4.56 -8.74
N GLY A 13 -8.19 -5.11 -9.62
CA GLY A 13 -7.97 -6.33 -10.39
C GLY A 13 -8.95 -6.33 -11.57
N THR A 14 -8.89 -7.36 -12.42
CA THR A 14 -9.62 -7.39 -13.71
C THR A 14 -11.11 -7.07 -13.58
N GLU A 15 -11.80 -7.66 -12.59
CA GLU A 15 -13.25 -7.46 -12.40
C GLU A 15 -13.59 -6.02 -12.03
N LYS A 16 -12.84 -5.43 -11.08
CA LYS A 16 -13.08 -4.06 -10.60
C LYS A 16 -12.73 -3.02 -11.66
N ILE A 17 -11.65 -3.22 -12.42
CA ILE A 17 -11.30 -2.38 -13.56
C ILE A 17 -12.42 -2.44 -14.60
N SER A 18 -12.83 -3.64 -15.02
CA SER A 18 -13.90 -3.82 -16.00
C SER A 18 -15.21 -3.17 -15.57
N LEU A 19 -15.53 -3.20 -14.27
CA LEU A 19 -16.70 -2.49 -13.73
C LEU A 19 -16.58 -0.97 -13.91
N PHE A 20 -15.42 -0.39 -13.59
CA PHE A 20 -15.19 1.05 -13.71
C PHE A 20 -15.27 1.51 -15.18
N GLU A 21 -14.67 0.75 -16.10
CA GLU A 21 -14.75 1.00 -17.54
C GLU A 21 -16.20 0.94 -18.04
N ARG A 22 -16.96 -0.10 -17.66
CA ARG A 22 -18.39 -0.22 -18.04
C ARG A 22 -19.26 0.92 -17.50
N LEU A 23 -18.93 1.44 -16.32
CA LEU A 23 -19.64 2.57 -15.71
C LEU A 23 -19.19 3.93 -16.26
N GLY A 24 -18.17 3.98 -17.14
CA GLY A 24 -17.62 5.23 -17.65
C GLY A 24 -17.04 6.11 -16.55
N ALA A 25 -16.48 5.51 -15.49
CA ALA A 25 -15.88 6.26 -14.40
C ALA A 25 -14.70 7.09 -14.93
N PRO A 26 -14.56 8.37 -14.53
CA PRO A 26 -13.49 9.24 -15.03
C PRO A 26 -12.17 8.84 -14.35
N VAL A 27 -11.48 7.85 -14.92
CA VAL A 27 -10.19 7.34 -14.44
C VAL A 27 -9.19 7.36 -15.58
N ASP A 28 -8.04 7.98 -15.33
CA ASP A 28 -6.93 8.04 -16.28
C ASP A 28 -5.88 6.96 -16.01
N MET A 29 -5.80 6.45 -14.77
CA MET A 29 -4.82 5.42 -14.39
C MET A 29 -5.27 4.53 -13.23
N TYR A 30 -4.96 3.23 -13.33
CA TYR A 30 -5.22 2.23 -12.30
C TYR A 30 -3.92 1.74 -11.65
N GLY A 31 -3.78 1.95 -10.35
CA GLY A 31 -2.75 1.33 -9.53
C GLY A 31 -3.15 -0.09 -9.12
N VAL A 32 -2.44 -1.09 -9.66
CA VAL A 32 -2.67 -2.52 -9.40
C VAL A 32 -1.49 -3.08 -8.62
N GLY A 33 -1.76 -3.67 -7.45
CA GLY A 33 -0.74 -4.21 -6.55
C GLY A 33 -0.95 -5.70 -6.27
N SER A 34 -1.56 -6.03 -5.13
CA SER A 34 -1.68 -7.39 -4.60
C SER A 34 -2.28 -8.43 -5.56
N THR A 35 -3.09 -8.02 -6.55
CA THR A 35 -3.63 -8.90 -7.60
C THR A 35 -2.56 -9.46 -8.54
N LEU A 36 -1.42 -8.77 -8.69
CA LEU A 36 -0.31 -9.23 -9.52
C LEU A 36 0.56 -10.29 -8.83
N LEU A 37 0.46 -10.39 -7.50
CA LEU A 37 1.31 -11.29 -6.70
C LEU A 37 0.64 -12.65 -6.56
N ARG A 38 1.43 -13.73 -6.76
CA ARG A 38 0.96 -15.12 -6.57
C ARG A 38 0.57 -15.39 -5.11
N ASN A 39 1.40 -14.93 -4.18
CA ASN A 39 1.16 -15.04 -2.75
C ASN A 39 0.81 -13.66 -2.20
N LYS A 40 -0.27 -13.60 -1.42
CA LYS A 40 -0.68 -12.37 -0.73
C LYS A 40 -0.14 -12.44 0.68
N ILE A 41 0.91 -11.65 0.93
CA ILE A 41 1.45 -11.44 2.27
C ILE A 41 1.12 -10.00 2.64
N ASP A 42 0.14 -9.82 3.52
CA ASP A 42 -0.32 -8.50 3.92
C ASP A 42 0.61 -7.92 4.99
N MET A 43 1.49 -7.03 4.55
CA MET A 43 2.36 -6.24 5.43
C MET A 43 2.12 -4.76 5.18
N THR A 44 2.23 -3.97 6.25
CA THR A 44 2.11 -2.52 6.19
C THR A 44 3.31 -1.87 6.85
N ALA A 45 3.85 -0.84 6.22
CA ALA A 45 4.82 0.05 6.82
C ALA A 45 4.19 1.43 6.87
N ASP A 46 3.84 1.87 8.09
CA ASP A 46 3.23 3.17 8.32
C ASP A 46 4.27 4.10 8.95
N VAL A 47 4.25 5.38 8.55
CA VAL A 47 4.91 6.43 9.34
C VAL A 47 4.16 6.55 10.65
N VAL A 48 4.88 6.41 11.76
CA VAL A 48 4.35 6.47 13.13
C VAL A 48 5.07 7.51 14.00
N GLU A 49 6.20 8.03 13.53
CA GLU A 49 7.03 9.04 14.19
C GLU A 49 7.81 9.82 13.13
N VAL A 50 7.89 11.14 13.27
CA VAL A 50 8.67 12.05 12.41
C VAL A 50 9.50 12.94 13.33
N GLU A 51 10.83 12.91 13.17
CA GLU A 51 11.76 13.70 14.01
C GLU A 51 11.58 13.47 15.53
N GLY A 52 11.27 12.23 15.93
CA GLY A 52 11.01 11.88 17.33
C GLY A 52 9.61 12.27 17.84
N ILE A 53 8.80 12.93 17.02
CA ILE A 53 7.43 13.34 17.35
C ILE A 53 6.45 12.27 16.87
N PRO A 54 5.57 11.72 17.75
CA PRO A 54 4.54 10.78 17.33
C PRO A 54 3.64 11.35 16.24
N CYS A 55 3.60 10.69 15.08
CA CYS A 55 2.81 11.11 13.93
C CYS A 55 2.36 9.85 13.19
N ALA A 56 1.11 9.44 13.41
CA ALA A 56 0.56 8.22 12.83
C ALA A 56 -0.82 8.47 12.25
N LYS A 57 -1.15 7.74 11.18
CA LYS A 57 -2.54 7.64 10.70
C LYS A 57 -3.42 7.05 11.80
N VAL A 58 -4.68 7.47 11.85
CA VAL A 58 -5.68 6.90 12.76
C VAL A 58 -5.67 5.37 12.71
N GLY A 59 -5.62 4.74 13.89
CA GLY A 59 -5.54 3.29 14.05
C GLY A 59 -4.12 2.70 13.99
N ARG A 60 -3.09 3.52 13.77
CA ARG A 60 -1.67 3.12 13.79
C ARG A 60 -0.96 3.75 14.99
N LYS A 61 0.09 3.09 15.48
CA LYS A 61 0.95 3.58 16.56
C LYS A 61 2.34 2.96 16.45
N LYS A 62 3.34 3.62 17.02
CA LYS A 62 4.67 3.04 17.21
C LYS A 62 4.55 1.76 18.05
N GLY A 63 5.08 0.66 17.51
CA GLY A 63 5.18 -0.61 18.24
C GLY A 63 6.37 -0.61 19.20
N ASP A 64 6.34 -1.51 20.18
CA ASP A 64 7.53 -1.83 20.97
C ASP A 64 8.33 -2.91 20.24
N PHE A 65 9.52 -2.52 19.80
CA PHE A 65 10.45 -3.38 19.06
C PHE A 65 11.71 -3.71 19.87
N SER A 66 11.72 -3.43 21.17
CA SER A 66 12.86 -3.70 22.07
C SER A 66 13.28 -5.17 22.10
N ARG A 67 12.35 -6.09 21.82
CA ARG A 67 12.62 -7.54 21.73
C ARG A 67 13.34 -7.98 20.45
N LEU A 68 13.42 -7.12 19.42
CA LEU A 68 14.00 -7.49 18.13
C LEU A 68 15.52 -7.36 18.17
N THR A 69 16.21 -8.28 17.52
CA THR A 69 17.67 -8.27 17.36
C THR A 69 18.03 -8.32 15.88
N PRO A 70 19.12 -7.65 15.46
CA PRO A 70 19.61 -7.76 14.09
C PRO A 70 19.98 -9.21 13.76
N VAL A 71 19.54 -9.69 12.60
CA VAL A 71 19.93 -11.00 12.07
C VAL A 71 20.90 -10.81 10.91
N ASN A 72 21.96 -11.62 10.85
CA ASN A 72 22.91 -11.59 9.76
C ASN A 72 22.46 -12.56 8.66
N LEU A 73 22.11 -12.02 7.49
CA LEU A 73 21.57 -12.81 6.36
C LEU A 73 22.65 -13.56 5.57
N ASN A 74 23.94 -13.41 5.91
CA ASN A 74 25.04 -14.06 5.19
C ASN A 74 25.14 -15.59 5.41
N ASN A 75 24.25 -16.19 6.22
CA ASN A 75 24.22 -17.62 6.48
C ASN A 75 23.25 -18.38 5.54
N GLY A 76 23.43 -18.20 4.23
CA GLY A 76 22.94 -19.15 3.20
C GLY A 76 21.43 -19.43 3.17
N ILE A 77 20.64 -18.38 2.89
CA ILE A 77 19.35 -18.56 2.19
C ILE A 77 19.58 -18.22 0.72
#